data_AF-A0A351BLV6-F1
#
_entry.id   AF-A0A351BLV6-F1
#
_cell.length_a   1.000
_cell.length_b   1.000
_cell.length_c   1.000
_cell.angle_alpha   90.00
_cell.angle_beta   90.00
_cell.angle_gamma   90.00
#
_symmetry.space_group_name_H-M   'P 1'
#
loop_
_entity.id
_entity.type
_entity.pdbx_description
1 polymer ?
#
loop_
_entity_poly.entity_id
_entity_poly.type
_entity_poly.pdbx_seq_one_letter_code
_entity_poly.pdbx_strand_id
1 'polypeptide(L)'
;MQQRQRAAGTGMKRTRLALAALVLGIAGWSVGIEPGWLQQRQLVLAAPAWTGAPLTIAVAADFHVGAPHAGLPMLQRVVDELNAARPDLVLLPGDFVIQGVLGGQPVAPEDIAAVLAGLTAPLGVFATLGNHDWWLDGERVRKALETAGIQVIDNRALPLASAD
;
A
#
# COMPACT_ATOMS: atom_id res chain seq x y z
N MET A 1 43.23 -43.72 -13.84
CA MET A 1 42.96 -42.69 -12.80
C MET A 1 42.46 -41.33 -13.33
N GLN A 2 42.56 -40.98 -14.63
CA GLN A 2 42.16 -39.65 -15.15
C GLN A 2 40.64 -39.42 -15.40
N GLN A 3 39.81 -40.47 -15.46
CA GLN A 3 38.38 -40.33 -15.81
C GLN A 3 37.50 -39.81 -14.66
N ARG A 4 37.88 -40.04 -13.39
CA ARG A 4 37.10 -39.60 -12.22
C ARG A 4 37.16 -38.09 -11.98
N GLN A 5 38.22 -37.41 -12.42
CA GLN A 5 38.38 -35.96 -12.22
C GLN A 5 37.49 -35.12 -13.18
N ARG A 6 37.16 -35.64 -14.38
CA ARG A 6 36.31 -34.92 -15.36
C ARG A 6 34.82 -34.89 -14.98
N ALA A 7 34.33 -35.95 -14.34
CA ALA A 7 32.93 -36.02 -13.89
C ALA A 7 32.65 -35.04 -12.73
N ALA A 8 33.58 -34.93 -11.78
CA ALA A 8 33.47 -34.02 -10.63
C ALA A 8 33.47 -32.53 -11.05
N GLY A 9 34.27 -32.15 -12.05
CA GLY A 9 34.34 -30.77 -12.55
C GLY A 9 33.09 -30.33 -13.33
N THR A 10 32.43 -31.24 -14.04
CA THR A 10 31.20 -30.94 -14.81
C THR A 10 29.97 -30.85 -13.91
N GLY A 11 29.87 -31.70 -12.90
CA GLY A 11 28.82 -31.63 -11.87
C GLY A 11 28.88 -30.32 -11.09
N MET A 12 30.06 -29.92 -10.62
CA MET A 12 30.24 -28.68 -9.87
C MET A 12 29.97 -27.42 -10.71
N LYS A 13 30.24 -27.44 -12.02
CA LYS A 13 29.85 -26.35 -12.94
C LYS A 13 28.33 -26.27 -13.12
N ARG A 14 27.63 -27.40 -13.26
CA ARG A 14 26.16 -27.44 -13.35
C ARG A 14 25.49 -26.96 -12.07
N THR A 15 26.00 -27.36 -10.91
CA THR A 15 25.50 -26.88 -9.61
C THR A 15 25.70 -25.37 -9.46
N ARG A 16 26.87 -24.82 -9.84
CA ARG A 16 27.12 -23.37 -9.81
C ARG A 16 26.20 -22.59 -10.74
N LEU A 17 25.96 -23.10 -11.95
CA LEU A 17 25.02 -22.49 -12.89
C LEU A 17 23.58 -22.52 -12.36
N ALA A 18 23.15 -23.64 -11.78
CA ALA A 18 21.83 -23.75 -11.17
C ALA A 18 21.66 -22.78 -9.98
N LEU A 19 22.68 -22.66 -9.12
CA LEU A 19 22.70 -21.70 -8.01
C LEU A 19 22.65 -20.25 -8.52
N ALA A 20 23.44 -19.92 -9.55
CA ALA A 20 23.42 -18.58 -10.14
C ALA A 20 22.05 -18.25 -10.75
N ALA A 21 21.43 -19.19 -11.46
CA ALA A 21 20.10 -19.02 -12.02
C ALA A 21 19.03 -18.83 -10.92
N LEU A 22 19.13 -19.59 -9.82
CA LEU A 22 18.23 -19.43 -8.66
C LEU A 22 18.38 -18.04 -8.03
N VAL A 23 19.61 -17.58 -7.80
CA VAL A 23 19.88 -16.25 -7.24
C VAL A 23 19.33 -15.14 -8.14
N LEU A 24 19.56 -15.25 -9.46
CA LEU A 24 19.01 -14.29 -10.42
C LEU A 24 17.48 -14.33 -10.46
N GLY A 25 16.88 -15.51 -10.36
CA GLY A 25 15.43 -15.67 -10.29
C GLY A 25 14.82 -15.03 -9.05
N ILE A 26 15.41 -15.26 -7.87
CA ILE A 26 15.00 -14.64 -6.61
C ILE A 26 15.16 -13.12 -6.70
N ALA A 27 16.31 -12.63 -7.19
CA ALA A 27 16.54 -11.20 -7.34
C ALA A 27 15.53 -10.55 -8.30
N GLY A 28 15.22 -11.20 -9.43
CA GLY A 28 14.22 -10.73 -10.37
C GLY A 28 12.82 -10.68 -9.78
N TRP A 29 12.43 -11.69 -9.00
CA TRP A 29 11.16 -11.71 -8.28
C TRP A 29 11.08 -10.62 -7.22
N SER A 30 12.07 -10.55 -6.31
CA SER A 30 12.10 -9.63 -5.17
C SER A 30 12.22 -8.16 -5.57
N VAL A 31 12.83 -7.86 -6.72
CA VAL A 31 12.98 -6.47 -7.17
C VAL A 31 11.92 -6.08 -8.20
N GLY A 32 11.50 -7.01 -9.06
CA GLY A 32 10.67 -6.68 -10.23
C GLY A 32 9.20 -7.07 -10.12
N ILE A 33 8.82 -8.00 -9.24
CA ILE A 33 7.46 -8.56 -9.19
C ILE A 33 6.81 -8.29 -7.84
N GLU A 34 7.44 -8.76 -6.77
CA GLU A 34 6.87 -8.71 -5.42
C GLU A 34 6.54 -7.28 -4.94
N PRO A 35 7.37 -6.25 -5.19
CA PRO A 35 7.05 -4.88 -4.76
C PRO A 35 5.80 -4.29 -5.42
N GLY A 36 5.42 -4.78 -6.59
CA GLY A 36 4.23 -4.32 -7.32
C GLY A 36 2.97 -5.16 -7.05
N TRP A 37 3.07 -6.18 -6.19
CA TRP A 37 1.98 -7.09 -5.89
C TRP A 37 0.98 -6.43 -4.94
N LEU A 38 -0.19 -6.07 -5.46
CA LEU A 38 -1.32 -5.63 -4.65
C LEU A 38 -2.12 -6.85 -4.19
N GLN A 39 -2.21 -7.06 -2.87
CA GLN A 39 -2.99 -8.16 -2.28
C GLN A 39 -4.17 -7.60 -1.49
N GLN A 40 -5.39 -7.96 -1.89
CA GLN A 40 -6.58 -7.73 -1.07
C GLN A 40 -6.73 -8.85 -0.03
N ARG A 41 -7.09 -8.48 1.20
CA ARG A 41 -7.49 -9.43 2.26
C ARG A 41 -8.87 -9.04 2.77
N GLN A 42 -9.77 -10.00 2.85
CA GLN A 42 -11.11 -9.82 3.41
C GLN A 42 -11.22 -10.60 4.72
N LEU A 43 -11.64 -9.89 5.77
CA LEU A 43 -11.84 -10.46 7.09
C LEU A 43 -13.28 -10.18 7.51
N VAL A 44 -14.02 -11.23 7.86
CA VAL A 44 -15.37 -11.10 8.42
C VAL A 44 -15.23 -11.08 9.94
N LEU A 45 -15.49 -9.92 10.54
CA LEU A 45 -15.42 -9.73 11.98
C LEU A 45 -16.83 -9.81 12.58
N ALA A 46 -17.07 -10.81 13.43
CA ALA A 46 -18.25 -10.83 14.27
C ALA A 46 -17.99 -9.94 15.50
N ALA A 47 -18.63 -8.77 15.55
CA ALA A 47 -18.59 -7.88 16.70
C ALA A 47 -19.87 -8.08 17.53
N PRO A 48 -19.84 -8.76 18.69
CA PRO A 48 -21.05 -9.05 19.47
C PRO A 48 -21.83 -7.81 19.92
N ALA A 49 -21.13 -6.66 20.04
CA ALA A 49 -21.74 -5.38 20.40
C ALA A 49 -22.31 -4.61 19.19
N TRP A 50 -22.09 -5.08 17.96
CA TRP A 50 -22.61 -4.44 16.75
C TRP A 50 -24.06 -4.86 16.51
N THR A 51 -24.97 -3.89 16.55
CA THR A 51 -26.41 -4.09 16.34
C THR A 51 -26.92 -3.52 15.02
N GLY A 52 -26.04 -2.85 14.24
CA GLY A 52 -26.38 -2.26 12.95
C GLY A 52 -26.39 -3.27 11.79
N ALA A 53 -26.70 -2.79 10.59
CA ALA A 53 -26.54 -3.56 9.37
C ALA A 53 -25.06 -3.99 9.17
N PRO A 54 -24.78 -5.09 8.46
CA PRO A 54 -23.42 -5.43 8.08
C PRO A 54 -22.73 -4.26 7.36
N LEU A 55 -21.49 -3.97 7.74
CA LEU A 55 -20.67 -2.93 7.12
C LEU A 55 -19.47 -3.52 6.42
N THR A 56 -19.23 -3.07 5.19
CA THR A 56 -18.00 -3.32 4.45
C THR A 56 -17.08 -2.12 4.61
N ILE A 57 -15.98 -2.31 5.34
CA ILE A 57 -14.99 -1.25 5.61
C ILE A 57 -13.72 -1.55 4.81
N ALA A 58 -13.36 -0.63 3.93
CA ALA A 58 -12.08 -0.65 3.24
C ALA A 58 -11.02 0.04 4.11
N VAL A 59 -9.87 -0.61 4.31
CA VAL A 59 -8.75 -0.05 5.07
C VAL A 59 -7.47 -0.16 4.24
N ALA A 60 -6.78 0.95 4.04
CA ALA A 60 -5.52 1.00 3.31
C ALA A 60 -4.61 2.11 3.86
N ALA A 61 -3.34 1.80 4.05
CA ALA A 61 -2.39 2.63 4.82
C ALA A 61 -0.98 2.49 4.25
N ASP A 62 -0.03 3.25 4.82
CA ASP A 62 1.41 3.07 4.60
C ASP A 62 1.79 3.07 3.11
N PHE A 63 1.13 3.94 2.34
CA PHE A 63 1.35 4.04 0.89
C PHE A 63 2.77 4.47 0.56
N HIS A 64 3.36 5.30 1.42
CA HIS A 64 4.72 5.83 1.27
C HIS A 64 5.02 6.29 -0.16
N VAL A 65 4.10 7.09 -0.70
CA VAL A 65 4.13 7.43 -2.13
C VAL A 65 5.39 8.20 -2.44
N GLY A 66 6.13 7.68 -3.42
CA GLY A 66 7.47 8.11 -3.76
C GLY A 66 8.57 7.12 -3.37
N ALA A 67 8.27 6.06 -2.62
CA ALA A 67 9.19 4.94 -2.45
C ALA A 67 9.40 4.17 -3.77
N PRO A 68 10.47 3.37 -3.91
CA PRO A 68 10.65 2.52 -5.08
C PRO A 68 9.40 1.67 -5.34
N HIS A 69 8.88 1.73 -6.57
CA HIS A 69 7.65 1.04 -7.00
C HIS A 69 6.32 1.57 -6.40
N ALA A 70 6.37 2.54 -5.49
CA ALA A 70 5.20 3.15 -4.84
C ALA A 70 4.88 4.54 -5.41
N GLY A 71 4.69 4.66 -6.73
CA GLY A 71 4.33 5.93 -7.37
C GLY A 71 2.82 6.18 -7.44
N LEU A 72 2.41 7.33 -7.97
CA LEU A 72 1.00 7.64 -8.27
C LEU A 72 0.28 6.55 -9.08
N PRO A 73 0.90 5.85 -10.06
CA PRO A 73 0.24 4.74 -10.75
C PRO A 73 -0.03 3.51 -9.87
N MET A 74 0.76 3.29 -8.82
CA MET A 74 0.47 2.26 -7.82
C MET A 74 -0.71 2.70 -6.96
N LEU A 75 -0.69 3.94 -6.48
CA LEU A 75 -1.78 4.51 -5.69
C LEU A 75 -3.12 4.50 -6.46
N GLN A 76 -3.12 4.84 -7.75
CA GLN A 76 -4.33 4.78 -8.57
C GLN A 76 -4.91 3.36 -8.63
N ARG A 77 -4.06 2.33 -8.80
CA ARG A 77 -4.51 0.93 -8.78
C ARG A 77 -5.14 0.56 -7.43
N VAL A 78 -4.59 1.07 -6.33
CA VAL A 78 -5.20 0.88 -5.01
C VAL A 78 -6.58 1.53 -4.94
N VAL A 79 -6.72 2.78 -5.40
CA VAL A 79 -8.02 3.48 -5.45
C VAL A 79 -9.04 2.69 -6.28
N ASP A 80 -8.64 2.18 -7.44
CA ASP A 80 -9.50 1.40 -8.33
C ASP A 80 -9.99 0.10 -7.66
N GLU A 81 -9.10 -0.64 -7.00
CA GLU A 81 -9.45 -1.88 -6.26
C GLU A 81 -10.33 -1.62 -5.04
N LEU A 82 -10.07 -0.54 -4.29
CA LEU A 82 -10.90 -0.15 -3.15
C LEU A 82 -12.31 0.23 -3.61
N ASN A 83 -12.44 1.00 -4.69
CA ASN A 83 -13.74 1.34 -5.26
C ASN A 83 -14.47 0.10 -5.82
N ALA A 84 -13.75 -0.82 -6.46
CA ALA A 84 -14.33 -2.07 -6.98
C ALA A 84 -14.90 -2.97 -5.87
N ALA A 85 -14.34 -2.89 -4.65
CA ALA A 85 -14.87 -3.58 -3.49
C ALA A 85 -16.21 -3.01 -2.98
N ARG A 86 -16.63 -1.84 -3.47
CA ARG A 86 -17.87 -1.11 -3.08
C ARG A 86 -18.02 -0.99 -1.55
N PRO A 87 -17.03 -0.43 -0.84
CA PRO A 87 -17.10 -0.27 0.60
C PRO A 87 -18.17 0.74 0.99
N ASP A 88 -18.76 0.52 2.16
CA ASP A 88 -19.64 1.50 2.80
C ASP A 88 -18.81 2.67 3.35
N LEU A 89 -17.58 2.39 3.79
CA LEU A 89 -16.66 3.30 4.50
C LEU A 89 -15.21 3.02 4.08
N VAL A 90 -14.41 4.07 3.85
CA VAL A 90 -12.96 3.94 3.65
C VAL A 90 -12.20 4.60 4.80
N LEU A 91 -11.24 3.88 5.38
CA LEU A 91 -10.34 4.34 6.42
C LEU A 91 -8.89 4.32 5.94
N LEU A 92 -8.20 5.44 6.08
CA LEU A 92 -6.82 5.65 5.65
C LEU A 92 -5.92 6.01 6.84
N PRO A 93 -5.37 5.03 7.58
CA PRO A 93 -4.69 5.29 8.85
C PRO A 93 -3.22 5.73 8.68
N GLY A 94 -2.96 6.69 7.80
CA GLY A 94 -1.69 7.43 7.73
C GLY A 94 -0.59 6.83 6.84
N ASP A 95 0.54 7.54 6.85
CA ASP A 95 1.76 7.27 6.10
C ASP A 95 1.55 7.31 4.57
N PHE A 96 0.93 8.41 4.13
CA PHE A 96 0.68 8.70 2.71
C PHE A 96 1.97 9.07 1.98
N VAL A 97 2.80 9.87 2.63
CA VAL A 97 4.05 10.37 2.06
C VAL A 97 5.24 9.54 2.54
N ILE A 98 6.37 9.70 1.85
CA ILE A 98 7.67 9.27 2.35
C ILE A 98 8.69 10.37 2.14
N GLN A 99 9.66 10.48 3.05
CA GLN A 99 10.83 11.29 2.84
C GLN A 99 11.73 10.65 1.77
N GLY A 100 12.76 11.37 1.32
CA GLY A 100 13.70 10.84 0.33
C GLY A 100 14.30 9.49 0.75
N VAL A 101 14.06 8.45 -0.06
CA VAL A 101 14.60 7.10 0.09
C VAL A 101 15.41 6.73 -1.16
N LEU A 102 16.42 5.87 -1.00
CA LEU A 102 17.25 5.42 -2.11
C LEU A 102 16.39 4.73 -3.18
N GLY A 103 16.47 5.23 -4.42
CA GLY A 103 15.68 4.72 -5.55
C GLY A 103 14.23 5.22 -5.59
N GLY A 104 13.83 6.07 -4.64
CA GLY A 104 12.53 6.75 -4.63
C GLY A 104 12.56 8.10 -5.35
N GLN A 105 11.38 8.67 -5.55
CA GLN A 105 11.16 10.02 -6.06
C GLN A 105 10.09 10.69 -5.20
N PRO A 106 10.38 11.79 -4.49
CA PRO A 106 9.40 12.47 -3.66
C PRO A 106 8.18 12.90 -4.48
N VAL A 107 7.00 12.74 -3.89
CA VAL A 107 5.72 13.17 -4.48
C VAL A 107 5.07 14.18 -3.54
N ALA A 108 4.48 15.23 -4.09
CA ALA A 108 3.82 16.24 -3.28
C ALA A 108 2.56 15.66 -2.60
N PRO A 109 2.26 16.02 -1.34
CA PRO A 109 1.02 15.64 -0.67
C PRO A 109 -0.23 15.96 -1.48
N GLU A 110 -0.21 17.07 -2.24
CA GLU A 110 -1.32 17.51 -3.08
C GLU A 110 -1.57 16.56 -4.26
N ASP A 111 -0.52 16.01 -4.87
CA ASP A 111 -0.66 15.04 -5.96
C ASP A 111 -1.19 13.70 -5.44
N ILE A 112 -0.76 13.30 -4.24
CA ILE A 112 -1.24 12.10 -3.54
C ILE A 112 -2.73 12.25 -3.20
N ALA A 113 -3.10 13.38 -2.59
CA ALA A 113 -4.47 13.69 -2.24
C ALA A 113 -5.37 13.78 -3.47
N ALA A 114 -4.87 14.29 -4.61
CA ALA A 114 -5.62 14.35 -5.86
C ALA A 114 -5.99 12.95 -6.39
N VAL A 115 -5.12 11.95 -6.24
CA VAL A 115 -5.45 10.56 -6.59
C VAL A 115 -6.43 9.96 -5.59
N LEU A 116 -6.20 10.17 -4.29
CA LEU A 116 -7.09 9.68 -3.22
C LEU A 116 -8.50 10.30 -3.29
N ALA A 117 -8.65 11.49 -3.87
CA ALA A 117 -9.94 12.13 -4.12
C ALA A 117 -10.88 11.27 -4.99
N GLY A 118 -10.33 10.30 -5.73
CA GLY A 118 -11.11 9.33 -6.51
C GLY A 118 -11.79 8.25 -5.66
N LEU A 119 -11.49 8.14 -4.36
CA LEU A 119 -12.15 7.19 -3.47
C LEU A 119 -13.62 7.54 -3.26
N THR A 120 -14.48 6.54 -3.38
CA THR A 120 -15.93 6.70 -3.20
C THR A 120 -16.45 5.71 -2.18
N ALA A 121 -17.13 6.22 -1.16
CA ALA A 121 -17.83 5.44 -0.16
C ALA A 121 -19.06 6.20 0.36
N PRO A 122 -20.25 5.58 0.46
CA PRO A 122 -21.48 6.24 0.89
C PRO A 122 -21.40 6.88 2.27
N LEU A 123 -20.68 6.26 3.22
CA LEU A 123 -20.49 6.79 4.58
C LEU A 123 -19.25 7.68 4.70
N GLY A 124 -18.50 7.88 3.62
CA GLY A 124 -17.36 8.80 3.55
C GLY A 124 -15.99 8.11 3.56
N VAL A 125 -14.97 8.95 3.38
CA VAL A 125 -13.55 8.59 3.39
C VAL A 125 -12.87 9.37 4.50
N PHE A 126 -12.23 8.65 5.42
CA PHE A 126 -11.61 9.24 6.60
C PHE A 126 -10.14 8.86 6.70
N ALA A 127 -9.34 9.79 7.20
CA ALA A 127 -7.90 9.59 7.35
C ALA A 127 -7.43 9.96 8.77
N THR A 128 -6.30 9.39 9.17
CA THR A 128 -5.45 9.92 10.24
C THR A 128 -4.07 10.21 9.66
N LEU A 129 -3.27 11.04 10.33
CA LEU A 129 -1.88 11.25 9.91
C LEU A 129 -0.95 10.23 10.57
N GLY A 130 -0.05 9.66 9.79
CA GLY A 130 1.03 8.80 10.26
C GLY A 130 2.30 9.59 10.60
N ASN A 131 3.35 8.90 11.05
CA ASN A 131 4.60 9.57 11.42
C ASN A 131 5.32 10.16 10.20
N HIS A 132 5.28 9.52 9.04
CA HIS A 132 5.91 10.07 7.84
C HIS A 132 5.20 11.35 7.37
N ASP A 133 3.88 11.44 7.55
CA ASP A 133 3.13 12.65 7.24
C ASP A 133 3.56 13.80 8.15
N TRP A 134 3.68 13.53 9.45
CA TRP A 134 4.17 14.50 10.44
C TRP A 134 5.62 14.92 10.23
N TRP A 135 6.50 14.00 9.85
CA TRP A 135 7.92 14.30 9.60
C TRP A 135 8.16 15.18 8.37
N LEU A 136 7.21 15.20 7.42
CA LEU A 136 7.26 16.12 6.29
C LEU A 136 6.74 17.51 6.69
N ASP A 137 5.43 17.61 6.86
CA ASP A 137 4.67 18.81 7.24
C ASP A 137 3.22 18.35 7.42
N GLY A 138 2.90 17.84 8.61
CA GLY A 138 1.60 17.20 8.87
C GLY A 138 0.41 18.12 8.57
N GLU A 139 0.55 19.43 8.77
CA GLU A 139 -0.52 20.39 8.46
C GLU A 139 -0.71 20.58 6.95
N ARG A 140 0.38 20.57 6.17
CA ARG A 140 0.27 20.53 4.70
C ARG A 140 -0.40 19.25 4.21
N VAL A 141 -0.01 18.10 4.76
CA VAL A 141 -0.62 16.80 4.40
C VAL A 141 -2.11 16.79 4.76
N ARG A 142 -2.47 17.21 5.97
CA ARG A 142 -3.86 17.39 6.40
C ARG A 142 -4.63 18.24 5.41
N LYS A 143 -4.12 19.45 5.12
CA LYS A 143 -4.79 20.40 4.25
C LYS A 143 -4.99 19.84 2.84
N ALA A 144 -4.01 19.10 2.32
CA ALA A 144 -4.13 18.43 1.02
C ALA A 144 -5.27 17.41 1.02
N LEU A 145 -5.33 16.53 2.03
CA LEU A 145 -6.39 15.52 2.20
C LEU A 145 -7.78 16.18 2.35
N GLU A 146 -7.90 17.17 3.21
CA GLU A 146 -9.18 17.87 3.45
C GLU A 146 -9.66 18.62 2.22
N THR A 147 -8.74 19.23 1.45
CA THR A 147 -9.06 19.88 0.17
C THR A 147 -9.55 18.86 -0.86
N ALA A 148 -9.07 17.61 -0.79
CA ALA A 148 -9.53 16.49 -1.61
C ALA A 148 -10.84 15.85 -1.12
N GLY A 149 -11.49 16.41 -0.08
CA GLY A 149 -12.75 15.89 0.46
C GLY A 149 -12.58 14.71 1.43
N ILE A 150 -11.36 14.42 1.85
CA ILE A 150 -11.04 13.35 2.80
C ILE A 150 -11.01 13.96 4.21
N GLN A 151 -11.88 13.47 5.09
CA GLN A 151 -11.97 14.03 6.42
C GLN A 151 -10.89 13.46 7.34
N VAL A 152 -10.00 14.32 7.84
CA VAL A 152 -8.94 13.90 8.77
C VAL A 152 -9.45 13.93 10.22
N ILE A 153 -9.28 12.81 10.92
CA ILE A 153 -9.75 12.56 12.29
C ILE A 153 -8.53 12.32 13.20
N ASP A 154 -8.00 13.36 13.83
CA ASP A 154 -6.94 13.19 14.83
C ASP A 154 -7.45 13.40 16.25
N ASN A 155 -7.15 12.45 17.14
CA ASN A 155 -7.54 12.45 18.56
C ASN A 155 -9.03 12.79 18.82
N ARG A 156 -9.91 12.36 17.92
CA ARG A 156 -11.35 12.58 18.01
C ARG A 156 -12.12 11.33 17.56
N ALA A 157 -13.35 11.21 18.02
CA ALA A 157 -14.30 10.21 17.53
C ALA A 157 -15.45 10.93 16.84
N LEU A 158 -15.93 10.38 15.73
CA LEU A 158 -17.09 10.87 15.03
C LEU A 158 -18.17 9.77 15.02
N PRO A 159 -19.41 10.08 15.42
CA PRO A 159 -20.50 9.16 15.20
C PRO A 159 -20.73 9.03 13.69
N LEU A 160 -20.79 7.80 13.19
CA LEU A 160 -21.18 7.54 11.82
C LEU A 160 -22.70 7.80 11.71
N ALA A 161 -23.10 8.74 10.86
CA ALA A 161 -24.50 8.98 10.58
C ALA A 161 -25.10 7.75 9.89
N SER A 162 -26.33 7.38 10.26
CA SER A 162 -27.09 6.41 9.47
C SER A 162 -27.39 7.01 8.10
N ALA A 163 -27.24 6.21 7.04
CA ALA A 163 -27.92 6.50 5.79
C ALA A 163 -29.42 6.34 6.07
N ASP A 164 -30.16 7.45 6.09
CA ASP A 164 -31.63 7.45 6.17
C ASP A 164 -32.26 6.87 4.89
#